data_AF-A0A9D4FZ23-F1
#
_entry.id   AF-A0A9D4FZ23-F1
#
_cell.length_a   1.000
_cell.length_b   1.000
_cell.length_c   1.000
_cell.angle_alpha   90.00
_cell.angle_beta   90.00
_cell.angle_gamma   90.00
#
_symmetry.space_group_name_H-M   'P 1'
#
loop_
_entity.id
_entity.type
_entity.pdbx_description
1 polymer ?
#
loop_
_entity_poly.entity_id
_entity_poly.type
_entity_poly.pdbx_seq_one_letter_code
_entity_poly.pdbx_strand_id
1 'polypeptide(L)'
;MKRGITEDDIKERNLGKNIYMEDASVDAGVFLYYLQYLTYGGQKNREQAEMAYVALQEYIIEHEQDMYHTETGFNLLGHCAEMECDFEMAADMFRKSVKIFPTNNAAHWHILRCSGRYSP
;
A
#
# COMPACT_ATOMS: atom_id res chain seq x y z
N MET A 1 -15.00 48.02 -7.64
CA MET A 1 -15.24 47.27 -8.90
C MET A 1 -14.38 46.03 -8.84
N LYS A 2 -14.94 44.81 -8.71
CA LYS A 2 -14.15 43.58 -8.66
C LYS A 2 -13.82 43.16 -10.09
N ARG A 3 -12.53 43.03 -10.41
CA ARG A 3 -12.07 42.55 -11.72
C ARG A 3 -12.51 41.09 -11.87
N GLY A 4 -13.21 40.78 -12.96
CA GLY A 4 -13.62 39.40 -13.29
C GLY A 4 -12.40 38.55 -13.64
N ILE A 5 -12.47 37.25 -13.34
CA ILE A 5 -11.43 36.28 -13.68
C ILE A 5 -11.37 36.16 -15.20
N THR A 6 -10.18 36.37 -15.76
CA THR A 6 -9.92 36.31 -17.21
C THR A 6 -9.52 34.90 -17.65
N GLU A 7 -9.60 34.60 -18.94
CA GLU A 7 -9.14 33.30 -19.47
C GLU A 7 -7.64 33.07 -19.22
N ASP A 8 -6.86 34.14 -19.15
CA ASP A 8 -5.44 34.06 -18.82
C ASP A 8 -5.21 33.73 -17.34
N ASP A 9 -6.07 34.21 -16.43
CA ASP A 9 -6.06 33.80 -15.01
C ASP A 9 -6.40 32.29 -14.85
N ILE A 10 -7.25 31.75 -15.75
CA ILE A 10 -7.60 30.32 -15.78
C ILE A 10 -6.44 29.49 -16.34
N LYS A 11 -5.75 29.99 -17.37
CA LYS A 11 -4.58 29.34 -17.94
C LYS A 11 -3.39 29.35 -16.98
N GLU A 12 -3.13 30.46 -16.27
CA GLU A 12 -2.08 30.51 -15.24
C GLU A 12 -2.36 29.57 -14.06
N ARG A 13 -3.63 29.44 -13.63
CA ARG A 13 -4.04 28.44 -12.62
C ARG A 13 -3.79 27.00 -13.06
N ASN A 14 -3.79 26.71 -14.36
CA ASN A 14 -3.55 25.40 -14.93
C ASN A 14 -2.12 25.20 -15.48
N LEU A 15 -1.26 26.24 -15.47
CA LEU A 15 0.13 26.21 -15.96
C LEU A 15 1.15 25.85 -14.87
N GLY A 16 0.73 25.84 -13.60
CA GLY A 16 1.37 24.98 -12.62
C GLY A 16 0.98 23.56 -12.98
N LYS A 17 1.81 22.89 -13.81
CA LYS A 17 1.73 21.46 -14.09
C LYS A 17 1.14 20.76 -12.87
N ASN A 18 -0.03 20.13 -13.04
CA ASN A 18 -0.55 19.24 -12.03
C ASN A 18 0.32 17.97 -12.04
N ILE A 19 1.60 18.14 -11.71
CA ILE A 19 2.58 17.08 -11.51
C ILE A 19 2.05 16.10 -10.47
N TYR A 20 1.16 16.54 -9.57
CA TYR A 20 0.50 15.65 -8.63
C TYR A 20 -0.43 14.64 -9.28
N MET A 21 -1.05 14.89 -10.45
CA MET A 21 -1.96 13.92 -11.09
C MET A 21 -1.26 13.01 -12.10
N GLU A 22 -0.18 13.49 -12.73
CA GLU A 22 0.68 12.65 -13.58
C GLU A 22 1.64 11.78 -12.75
N ASP A 23 2.06 12.22 -11.55
CA ASP A 23 2.66 11.35 -10.51
C ASP A 23 1.62 10.59 -9.67
N ALA A 24 0.33 10.99 -9.70
CA ALA A 24 -0.77 10.24 -9.05
C ALA A 24 -1.56 9.34 -10.02
N SER A 25 -0.96 8.94 -11.14
CA SER A 25 -1.14 7.53 -11.51
C SER A 25 -0.51 6.74 -10.37
N VAL A 26 -1.28 6.51 -9.31
CA VAL A 26 -0.93 5.62 -8.21
C VAL A 26 -0.36 4.39 -8.89
N ASP A 27 0.93 4.13 -8.71
CA ASP A 27 1.57 2.95 -9.26
C ASP A 27 0.88 1.75 -8.59
N ALA A 28 -0.21 1.31 -9.22
CA ALA A 28 -1.29 0.64 -8.54
C ALA A 28 -1.01 -0.84 -8.35
N GLY A 29 0.16 -1.33 -8.78
CA GLY A 29 0.50 -2.75 -8.78
C GLY A 29 0.38 -3.37 -7.40
N VAL A 30 1.02 -2.74 -6.40
CA VAL A 30 0.98 -3.24 -5.02
C VAL A 30 -0.44 -3.35 -4.46
N PHE A 31 -1.30 -2.36 -4.75
CA PHE A 31 -2.70 -2.37 -4.31
C PHE A 31 -3.58 -3.29 -5.17
N LEU A 32 -3.28 -3.43 -6.46
CA LEU A 32 -4.00 -4.29 -7.39
C LEU A 32 -3.88 -5.75 -6.96
N TYR A 33 -2.66 -6.24 -6.73
CA TYR A 33 -2.44 -7.63 -6.32
C TYR A 33 -3.03 -7.90 -4.94
N TYR A 34 -2.92 -6.95 -4.01
CA TYR A 34 -3.58 -7.05 -2.72
C TYR A 34 -5.12 -7.13 -2.83
N LEU A 35 -5.75 -6.27 -3.64
CA LEU A 35 -7.20 -6.31 -3.86
C LEU A 35 -7.65 -7.59 -4.57
N GLN A 36 -6.84 -8.13 -5.49
CA GLN A 36 -7.09 -9.43 -6.10
C GLN A 36 -7.05 -10.55 -5.06
N TYR A 37 -6.04 -10.56 -4.18
CA TYR A 37 -5.96 -11.53 -3.07
C TYR A 37 -7.23 -11.49 -2.20
N LEU A 38 -7.66 -10.30 -1.77
CA LEU A 38 -8.90 -10.14 -0.98
C LEU A 38 -10.14 -10.63 -1.74
N THR A 39 -10.23 -10.28 -3.03
CA THR A 39 -11.40 -10.60 -3.87
C THR A 39 -11.51 -12.11 -4.08
N TYR A 40 -10.42 -12.77 -4.46
CA TYR A 40 -10.40 -14.21 -4.67
C TYR A 40 -10.55 -14.99 -3.36
N GLY A 41 -9.96 -14.49 -2.26
CA GLY A 41 -10.17 -15.04 -0.92
C GLY A 41 -11.64 -15.00 -0.50
N GLY A 42 -12.31 -13.86 -0.70
CA GLY A 42 -13.75 -13.71 -0.44
C GLY A 42 -14.63 -14.62 -1.31
N GLN A 43 -14.18 -14.95 -2.53
CA GLN A 43 -14.82 -15.92 -3.42
C GLN A 43 -14.49 -17.38 -3.07
N LYS A 44 -13.62 -17.63 -2.08
CA LYS A 44 -13.05 -18.94 -1.74
C LYS A 44 -12.28 -19.58 -2.91
N ASN A 45 -11.80 -18.78 -3.84
CA ASN A 45 -10.94 -19.22 -4.93
C ASN A 45 -9.48 -19.18 -4.47
N ARG A 46 -9.08 -20.20 -3.70
CA ARG A 46 -7.78 -20.24 -3.03
C ARG A 46 -6.60 -20.19 -4.00
N GLU A 47 -6.72 -20.83 -5.15
CA GLU A 47 -5.66 -20.86 -6.17
C GLU A 47 -5.38 -19.44 -6.70
N GLN A 48 -6.43 -18.70 -7.07
CA GLN A 48 -6.26 -17.33 -7.57
C GLN A 48 -5.85 -16.34 -6.48
N ALA A 49 -6.29 -16.56 -5.24
CA ALA A 49 -5.81 -15.78 -4.10
C ALA A 49 -4.30 -15.97 -3.91
N GLU A 50 -3.82 -17.22 -3.94
CA GLU A 50 -2.39 -17.53 -3.83
C GLU A 50 -1.58 -16.89 -4.98
N MET A 51 -2.07 -16.98 -6.22
CA MET A 51 -1.41 -16.32 -7.36
C MET A 51 -1.29 -14.81 -7.17
N ALA A 52 -2.32 -14.15 -6.64
CA ALA A 52 -2.29 -12.72 -6.35
C ALA A 52 -1.33 -12.39 -5.18
N TYR A 53 -1.25 -13.26 -4.17
CA TYR A 53 -0.29 -13.12 -3.08
C TYR A 53 1.16 -13.22 -3.57
N VAL A 54 1.47 -14.20 -4.44
CA VAL A 54 2.79 -14.33 -5.06
C VAL A 54 3.12 -13.12 -5.93
N ALA A 55 2.18 -12.66 -6.76
CA ALA A 55 2.40 -11.47 -7.58
C ALA A 55 2.68 -10.21 -6.75
N LEU A 56 2.06 -10.07 -5.57
CA LEU A 56 2.38 -9.00 -4.62
C LEU A 56 3.83 -9.11 -4.11
N GLN A 57 4.31 -10.31 -3.79
CA GLN A 57 5.70 -10.53 -3.37
C GLN A 57 6.69 -10.20 -4.48
N GLU A 58 6.40 -10.65 -5.71
CA GLU A 58 7.22 -10.37 -6.89
C GLU A 58 7.29 -8.87 -7.17
N TYR A 59 6.16 -8.17 -7.11
CA TYR A 59 6.11 -6.71 -7.31
C TYR A 59 7.03 -5.97 -6.32
N ILE A 60 7.06 -6.38 -5.06
CA ILE A 60 7.94 -5.78 -4.04
C ILE A 60 9.41 -6.01 -4.37
N ILE A 61 9.76 -7.19 -4.89
CA ILE A 61 11.14 -7.52 -5.28
C ILE A 61 11.56 -6.68 -6.50
N GLU A 62 10.68 -6.58 -7.50
CA GLU A 62 10.96 -5.80 -8.73
C GLU A 62 11.12 -4.29 -8.45
N HIS A 63 10.45 -3.80 -7.41
CA HIS A 63 10.42 -2.38 -7.03
C HIS A 63 11.17 -2.11 -5.72
N GLU A 64 12.14 -2.96 -5.34
CA GLU A 64 12.84 -2.86 -4.05
C GLU A 64 13.55 -1.51 -3.81
N GLN A 65 13.90 -0.80 -4.89
CA GLN A 65 14.55 0.52 -4.85
C GLN A 65 13.55 1.65 -4.58
N ASP A 66 12.26 1.40 -4.78
CA ASP A 66 11.19 2.31 -4.40
C ASP A 66 10.77 2.04 -2.96
N MET A 67 11.29 2.88 -2.06
CA MET A 67 11.00 2.77 -0.64
C MET A 67 9.51 2.88 -0.32
N TYR A 68 8.73 3.69 -1.06
CA TYR A 68 7.31 3.87 -0.79
C TYR A 68 6.50 2.64 -1.19
N HIS A 69 6.74 2.10 -2.38
CA HIS A 69 6.08 0.87 -2.82
C HIS A 69 6.51 -0.34 -2.01
N THR A 70 7.80 -0.45 -1.71
CA THR A 70 8.34 -1.55 -0.90
C THR A 70 7.77 -1.54 0.51
N GLU A 71 7.71 -0.37 1.16
CA GLU A 71 7.12 -0.25 2.48
C GLU A 71 5.63 -0.59 2.49
N THR A 72 4.88 -0.01 1.55
CA THR A 72 3.45 -0.29 1.38
C THR A 72 3.21 -1.78 1.14
N GLY A 73 4.02 -2.40 0.30
CA GLY A 73 3.93 -3.82 -0.01
C GLY A 73 4.20 -4.71 1.20
N PHE A 74 5.20 -4.38 2.03
CA PHE A 74 5.40 -5.10 3.30
C PHE A 74 4.23 -4.93 4.26
N ASN A 75 3.63 -3.75 4.33
CA ASN A 75 2.44 -3.52 5.16
C ASN A 75 1.24 -4.38 4.66
N LEU A 76 1.03 -4.44 3.35
CA LEU A 76 -0.03 -5.25 2.74
C LEU A 76 0.21 -6.76 2.88
N LEU A 77 1.44 -7.24 2.69
CA LEU A 77 1.81 -8.65 2.96
C LEU A 77 1.59 -9.03 4.43
N GLY A 78 1.91 -8.12 5.36
CA GLY A 78 1.64 -8.34 6.78
C GLY A 78 0.16 -8.52 7.06
N HIS A 79 -0.69 -7.71 6.42
CA HIS A 79 -2.14 -7.86 6.53
C HIS A 79 -2.65 -9.16 5.89
N CYS A 80 -2.11 -9.58 4.74
CA CYS A 80 -2.40 -10.89 4.14
C CYS A 80 -2.10 -12.04 5.11
N ALA A 81 -0.89 -12.08 5.68
CA ALA A 81 -0.50 -13.09 6.65
C ALA A 81 -1.39 -13.09 7.90
N GLU A 82 -1.80 -11.91 8.36
CA GLU A 82 -2.69 -11.78 9.51
C GLU A 82 -4.09 -12.35 9.25
N MET A 83 -4.64 -12.16 8.03
CA MET A 83 -5.92 -12.79 7.65
C MET A 83 -5.84 -14.31 7.60
N GLU A 84 -4.68 -14.86 7.23
CA GLU A 84 -4.40 -16.31 7.27
C GLU A 84 -4.02 -16.80 8.68
N CYS A 85 -4.09 -15.94 9.70
CA CYS A 85 -3.70 -16.22 11.08
C CYS A 85 -2.22 -16.61 11.26
N ASP A 86 -1.36 -16.30 10.29
CA ASP A 86 0.09 -16.41 10.41
C ASP A 86 0.66 -15.15 11.07
N PHE A 87 0.47 -15.06 12.38
CA PHE A 87 0.85 -13.87 13.15
C PHE A 87 2.36 -13.65 13.22
N GLU A 88 3.16 -14.72 13.08
CA GLU A 88 4.62 -14.61 13.06
C GLU A 88 5.09 -13.93 11.77
N MET A 89 4.63 -14.43 10.62
CA MET A 89 4.91 -13.82 9.31
C MET A 89 4.36 -12.39 9.24
N ALA A 90 3.14 -12.17 9.74
CA ALA A 90 2.53 -10.85 9.78
C ALA A 90 3.42 -9.83 10.53
N ALA A 91 3.84 -10.17 11.74
CA ALA A 91 4.73 -9.32 12.54
C ALA A 91 6.05 -9.05 11.83
N ASP A 92 6.62 -10.04 11.13
CA ASP A 92 7.86 -9.86 10.38
C ASP A 92 7.72 -8.92 9.19
N MET A 93 6.62 -9.01 8.44
CA MET A 93 6.36 -8.09 7.33
C MET A 93 6.14 -6.66 7.83
N PHE A 94 5.35 -6.47 8.89
CA PHE A 94 5.17 -5.14 9.48
C PHE A 94 6.48 -4.56 10.02
N ARG A 95 7.37 -5.39 10.61
CA ARG A 95 8.72 -4.94 11.00
C ARG A 95 9.56 -4.50 9.81
N LYS A 96 9.45 -5.17 8.66
CA LYS A 96 10.14 -4.74 7.43
C LYS A 96 9.61 -3.38 6.95
N SER A 97 8.29 -3.16 6.98
CA SER A 97 7.69 -1.85 6.69
C SER A 97 8.23 -0.76 7.63
N VAL A 98 8.22 -0.99 8.96
CA VAL A 98 8.74 -0.03 9.96
C VAL A 98 10.24 0.26 9.80
N LYS A 99 11.04 -0.70 9.32
CA LYS A 99 12.46 -0.45 9.01
C LYS A 99 12.63 0.60 7.90
N ILE A 100 11.70 0.67 6.96
CA ILE A 100 11.72 1.65 5.86
C ILE A 100 11.11 2.96 6.33
N PHE A 101 9.91 2.92 6.92
CA PHE A 101 9.24 4.08 7.52
C PHE A 101 8.93 3.88 9.00
N PRO A 102 9.84 4.32 9.89
CA PRO A 102 9.68 4.17 11.34
C PRO A 102 8.45 4.87 11.93
N THR A 103 7.83 5.80 11.19
CA THR A 103 6.65 6.57 11.60
C THR A 103 5.33 5.94 11.16
N ASN A 104 5.33 4.75 10.54
CA ASN A 104 4.09 4.04 10.20
C ASN A 104 3.40 3.50 11.46
N ASN A 105 2.51 4.32 12.04
CA ASN A 105 1.76 3.99 13.25
C ASN A 105 0.87 2.74 13.09
N ALA A 106 0.34 2.50 11.90
CA ALA A 106 -0.47 1.31 11.64
C ALA A 106 0.38 0.05 11.78
N ALA A 107 1.54 0.00 11.12
CA ALA A 107 2.45 -1.15 11.21
C ALA A 107 2.91 -1.40 12.67
N HIS A 108 3.20 -0.35 13.45
CA HIS A 108 3.51 -0.49 14.88
C HIS A 108 2.35 -1.13 15.67
N TRP A 109 1.13 -0.68 15.44
CA TRP A 109 -0.04 -1.26 16.10
C TRP A 109 -0.21 -2.75 15.76
N HIS A 110 -0.07 -3.11 14.48
CA HIS A 110 -0.16 -4.50 14.06
C HIS A 110 0.96 -5.37 14.65
N ILE A 111 2.21 -4.89 14.74
CA ILE A 111 3.31 -5.62 15.41
C ILE A 111 2.95 -5.97 16.85
N LEU A 112 2.40 -5.02 17.61
CA LEU A 112 2.01 -5.22 19.01
C LEU A 112 0.87 -6.25 19.12
N ARG A 113 -0.12 -6.18 18.22
CA ARG A 113 -1.22 -7.14 18.13
C ARG A 113 -0.73 -8.55 17.80
N CYS A 114 0.01 -8.72 16.70
CA CYS A 114 0.47 -10.02 16.23
C CYS A 114 1.49 -10.68 17.20
N SER A 115 2.25 -9.88 17.95
CA SER A 115 3.19 -10.41 18.96
C SER A 115 2.54 -10.81 20.29
N GLY A 116 1.21 -10.72 20.41
CA GLY A 116 0.49 -11.00 21.64
C GLY A 116 0.75 -9.99 22.77
N ARG A 117 1.39 -8.86 22.45
CA ARG A 117 1.70 -7.78 23.41
C ARG A 117 0.58 -6.75 23.53
N TYR A 118 -0.50 -6.94 22.77
CA TYR A 118 -1.70 -6.13 22.80
C TYR A 118 -2.92 -7.05 22.82
N SER A 119 -3.60 -7.10 23.98
CA SER A 119 -4.95 -7.66 24.11
C SER A 119 -5.88 -6.47 24.37
N PRO A 120 -6.92 -6.25 23.55
CA PRO A 120 -7.85 -5.12 23.71
C PRO A 120 -8.50 -5.05 25.09
#